data_AF-A0A1H3U276-F1
#
_entry.id   AF-A0A1H3U276-F1
#
_cell.length_a   1.000
_cell.length_b   1.000
_cell.length_c   1.000
_cell.angle_alpha   90.00
_cell.angle_beta   90.00
_cell.angle_gamma   90.00
#
_symmetry.space_group_name_H-M   'P 1'
#
loop_
_entity.id
_entity.type
_entity.pdbx_description
1 polymer ?
#
loop_
_entity_poly.entity_id
_entity_poly.type
_entity_poly.pdbx_seq_one_letter_code
_entity_poly.pdbx_strand_id
1 'polypeptide(L)'
;MPFQKPLSRILTTLGSWALTMAKKLALNNAQEEFKNRLRHKLWFVVDIPLFIDEKAVKKLHDALNRPEFEIKSRKANISSVNMTEYNSEITGGGEIGLAPFMKSSTTTKFGQKRSSSTSKGAEISQEKNDSAEMQFEKIINFYANNYPNRIFWAKTDLTEVFNTEGLSLSWTEVSELINTPAPRPLIIFEVPIGSKIVPMAAETEDGKLIEIYKDFINNTKNGKKIPQYSSIPAQAQIYWGSLEKHFESSVAMKSVENATKDGGRIDWIDYRLISRVGNQIIPIHLHLAPKGGYSTGTFAYQTIRRGHKHGIKIIGTLKQGEDINVLAIYEN
;
A
#
# COMPACT_ATOMS: atom_id res chain seq x y z
N MET A 1 70.44 -12.54 -23.99
CA MET A 1 69.38 -13.47 -23.56
C MET A 1 68.65 -12.86 -22.36
N PRO A 2 67.35 -12.58 -22.49
CA PRO A 2 66.52 -11.95 -21.47
C PRO A 2 65.76 -13.01 -20.65
N PHE A 3 65.47 -12.75 -19.38
CA PHE A 3 64.33 -13.36 -18.70
C PHE A 3 63.70 -12.34 -17.76
N GLN A 4 62.70 -11.63 -18.28
CA GLN A 4 61.70 -10.91 -17.49
C GLN A 4 60.36 -11.66 -17.57
N LYS A 5 59.85 -12.02 -16.38
CA LYS A 5 58.44 -12.32 -16.00
C LYS A 5 57.84 -13.66 -16.50
N PRO A 6 57.01 -14.31 -15.65
CA PRO A 6 55.60 -13.90 -15.51
C PRO A 6 55.10 -13.91 -14.06
N LEU A 7 55.19 -12.76 -13.37
CA LEU A 7 54.48 -12.51 -12.11
C LEU A 7 53.08 -11.89 -12.32
N SER A 8 52.66 -11.71 -13.58
CA SER A 8 51.39 -11.04 -13.94
C SER A 8 50.19 -11.98 -14.16
N ARG A 9 50.34 -13.30 -14.01
CA ARG A 9 49.22 -14.26 -14.20
C ARG A 9 48.57 -14.78 -12.92
N ILE A 10 49.17 -14.52 -11.75
CA ILE A 10 48.63 -14.99 -10.46
C ILE A 10 47.82 -13.90 -9.74
N LEU A 11 48.03 -12.61 -10.08
CA LEU A 11 47.32 -11.49 -9.45
C LEU A 11 45.98 -11.13 -10.11
N THR A 12 45.68 -11.63 -11.31
CA THR A 12 44.42 -11.33 -12.04
C THR A 12 43.30 -12.35 -11.75
N THR A 13 43.64 -13.59 -11.40
CA THR A 13 42.65 -14.65 -11.11
C THR A 13 42.13 -14.58 -9.68
N LEU A 14 42.96 -14.24 -8.69
CA LEU A 14 42.52 -14.03 -7.30
C LEU A 14 41.68 -12.76 -7.12
N GLY A 15 41.98 -11.70 -7.88
CA GLY A 15 41.22 -10.45 -7.83
C GLY A 15 39.81 -10.57 -8.40
N SER A 16 39.63 -11.33 -9.50
CA SER A 16 38.29 -11.49 -10.09
C SER A 16 37.38 -12.39 -9.26
N TRP A 17 37.86 -13.49 -8.66
CA TRP A 17 37.03 -14.34 -7.81
C TRP A 17 36.66 -13.63 -6.49
N ALA A 18 37.58 -12.86 -5.90
CA ALA A 18 37.31 -12.07 -4.70
C ALA A 18 36.35 -10.90 -4.97
N LEU A 19 36.47 -10.20 -6.12
CA LEU A 19 35.50 -9.16 -6.53
C LEU A 19 34.14 -9.74 -6.93
N THR A 20 34.10 -10.94 -7.50
CA THR A 20 32.85 -11.60 -7.89
C THR A 20 32.16 -12.20 -6.66
N MET A 21 32.90 -12.75 -5.70
CA MET A 21 32.38 -13.17 -4.39
C MET A 21 32.01 -11.99 -3.52
N ALA A 22 32.77 -10.89 -3.49
CA ALA A 22 32.38 -9.68 -2.77
C ALA A 22 31.14 -9.02 -3.40
N LYS A 23 31.00 -9.02 -4.73
CA LYS A 23 29.74 -8.59 -5.38
C LYS A 23 28.58 -9.55 -5.12
N LYS A 24 28.78 -10.87 -5.16
CA LYS A 24 27.72 -11.86 -4.86
C LYS A 24 27.32 -11.90 -3.38
N LEU A 25 28.28 -11.75 -2.46
CA LEU A 25 28.04 -11.72 -1.02
C LEU A 25 27.48 -10.35 -0.59
N ALA A 26 27.91 -9.23 -1.17
CA ALA A 26 27.36 -7.92 -0.85
C ALA A 26 25.94 -7.71 -1.44
N LEU A 27 25.66 -8.15 -2.67
CA LEU A 27 24.31 -8.04 -3.23
C LEU A 27 23.32 -9.00 -2.56
N ASN A 28 23.71 -10.27 -2.32
CA ASN A 28 22.80 -11.23 -1.72
C ASN A 28 22.50 -10.89 -0.27
N ASN A 29 23.48 -10.37 0.50
CA ASN A 29 23.26 -10.00 1.89
C ASN A 29 22.48 -8.68 2.00
N ALA A 30 22.70 -7.71 1.10
CA ALA A 30 21.89 -6.49 1.06
C ALA A 30 20.46 -6.76 0.58
N GLN A 31 20.24 -7.63 -0.41
CA GLN A 31 18.89 -8.04 -0.85
C GLN A 31 18.18 -8.92 0.18
N GLU A 32 18.89 -9.82 0.88
CA GLU A 32 18.33 -10.61 2.00
C GLU A 32 18.00 -9.73 3.20
N GLU A 33 18.89 -8.79 3.56
CA GLU A 33 18.66 -7.83 4.63
C GLU A 33 17.54 -6.84 4.26
N PHE A 34 17.49 -6.39 3.01
CA PHE A 34 16.41 -5.61 2.42
C PHE A 34 15.09 -6.37 2.44
N LYS A 35 15.06 -7.63 2.00
CA LYS A 35 13.89 -8.52 2.07
C LYS A 35 13.49 -8.75 3.53
N ASN A 36 14.44 -8.90 4.45
CA ASN A 36 14.14 -9.05 5.87
C ASN A 36 13.61 -7.75 6.49
N ARG A 37 14.14 -6.57 6.12
CA ARG A 37 13.64 -5.25 6.57
C ARG A 37 12.25 -4.96 5.98
N LEU A 38 12.03 -5.23 4.69
CA LEU A 38 10.73 -5.13 4.04
C LEU A 38 9.71 -6.10 4.65
N ARG A 39 10.12 -7.35 4.92
CA ARG A 39 9.28 -8.32 5.64
C ARG A 39 8.84 -7.75 6.98
N HIS A 40 9.77 -7.27 7.82
CA HIS A 40 9.46 -6.67 9.12
C HIS A 40 8.53 -5.45 9.01
N LYS A 41 8.79 -4.55 8.05
CA LYS A 41 7.99 -3.33 7.85
C LYS A 41 6.62 -3.54 7.22
N LEU A 42 6.39 -4.65 6.52
CA LEU A 42 5.12 -4.95 5.85
C LEU A 42 4.29 -6.03 6.55
N TRP A 43 4.72 -6.56 7.70
CA TRP A 43 3.93 -7.55 8.45
C TRP A 43 2.53 -7.06 8.81
N PHE A 44 2.33 -5.75 8.99
CA PHE A 44 1.00 -5.21 9.28
C PHE A 44 -0.04 -5.53 8.18
N VAL A 45 0.39 -5.84 6.95
CA VAL A 45 -0.50 -6.17 5.83
C VAL A 45 -1.31 -7.45 6.12
N VAL A 46 -0.82 -8.31 7.02
CA VAL A 46 -1.48 -9.58 7.39
C VAL A 46 -2.42 -9.44 8.59
N ASP A 47 -2.44 -8.26 9.22
CA ASP A 47 -3.43 -7.95 10.26
C ASP A 47 -4.80 -7.65 9.63
N ILE A 48 -5.84 -7.64 10.47
CA ILE A 48 -7.19 -7.30 10.02
C ILE A 48 -7.25 -5.80 9.72
N PRO A 49 -7.56 -5.37 8.48
CA PRO A 49 -7.65 -3.96 8.17
C PRO A 49 -8.89 -3.33 8.82
N LEU A 50 -8.75 -2.08 9.28
CA LEU A 50 -9.89 -1.23 9.64
C LEU A 50 -10.74 -0.91 8.39
N PHE A 51 -10.08 -0.76 7.25
CA PHE A 51 -10.67 -0.47 5.96
C PHE A 51 -9.80 -1.05 4.84
N ILE A 52 -10.42 -1.65 3.82
CA ILE A 52 -9.77 -2.03 2.56
C ILE A 52 -10.71 -1.74 1.40
N ASP A 53 -10.25 -1.01 0.38
CA ASP A 53 -11.03 -0.77 -0.84
C ASP A 53 -10.94 -2.00 -1.75
N GLU A 54 -11.82 -2.98 -1.52
CA GLU A 54 -11.85 -4.24 -2.26
C GLU A 54 -11.90 -4.02 -3.79
N LYS A 55 -12.65 -3.01 -4.26
CA LYS A 55 -12.82 -2.73 -5.68
C LYS A 55 -11.55 -2.14 -6.29
N ALA A 56 -10.91 -1.18 -5.62
CA ALA A 56 -9.65 -0.60 -6.09
C ALA A 56 -8.51 -1.62 -6.01
N VAL A 57 -8.42 -2.39 -4.92
CA VAL A 57 -7.44 -3.46 -4.75
C VAL A 57 -7.58 -4.50 -5.87
N LYS A 58 -8.80 -4.97 -6.16
CA LYS A 58 -9.05 -5.90 -7.26
C LYS A 58 -8.63 -5.32 -8.61
N LYS A 59 -9.03 -4.08 -8.92
CA LYS A 59 -8.67 -3.43 -10.19
C LYS A 59 -7.16 -3.27 -10.35
N LEU A 60 -6.46 -2.89 -9.28
CA LEU A 60 -5.00 -2.76 -9.29
C LEU A 60 -4.33 -4.12 -9.43
N HIS A 61 -4.78 -5.12 -8.68
CA HIS A 61 -4.29 -6.49 -8.79
C HIS A 61 -4.44 -7.01 -10.22
N ASP A 62 -5.62 -6.86 -10.81
CA ASP A 62 -5.90 -7.31 -12.17
C ASP A 62 -5.08 -6.53 -13.20
N ALA A 63 -4.81 -5.24 -12.98
CA ALA A 63 -3.95 -4.46 -13.88
C ALA A 63 -2.48 -4.90 -13.86
N LEU A 64 -1.96 -5.34 -12.71
CA LEU A 64 -0.57 -5.75 -12.54
C LEU A 64 -0.32 -7.21 -12.92
N ASN A 65 -1.30 -8.08 -12.65
CA ASN A 65 -1.14 -9.53 -12.74
C ASN A 65 -2.00 -10.18 -13.83
N ARG A 66 -2.59 -9.41 -14.76
CA ARG A 66 -3.50 -9.97 -15.78
C ARG A 66 -2.78 -11.05 -16.60
N PRO A 67 -3.17 -12.33 -16.51
CA PRO A 67 -2.76 -13.30 -17.52
C PRO A 67 -3.51 -12.99 -18.81
N GLU A 68 -2.90 -13.23 -19.97
CA GLU A 68 -3.55 -13.04 -21.28
C GLU A 68 -4.80 -13.93 -21.44
N PHE A 69 -4.93 -14.99 -20.64
CA PHE A 69 -6.05 -15.94 -20.67
C PHE A 69 -6.54 -16.30 -19.27
N GLU A 70 -7.86 -16.30 -19.05
CA GLU A 70 -8.49 -16.87 -17.85
C GLU A 70 -8.74 -18.38 -18.07
N ILE A 71 -7.99 -19.24 -17.39
CA ILE A 71 -8.21 -20.69 -17.45
C ILE A 71 -9.41 -21.04 -16.56
N LYS A 72 -10.58 -21.23 -17.16
CA LYS A 72 -11.84 -21.51 -16.45
C LYS A 72 -11.99 -22.95 -15.95
N SER A 73 -11.23 -23.91 -16.49
CA SER A 73 -11.19 -25.29 -16.02
C SER A 73 -10.03 -26.03 -16.65
N ARG A 74 -9.26 -26.81 -15.87
CA ARG A 74 -8.22 -27.70 -16.39
C ARG A 74 -8.58 -29.15 -16.03
N LYS A 75 -9.00 -29.95 -17.02
CA LYS A 75 -9.08 -31.41 -16.85
C LYS A 75 -7.68 -31.97 -17.02
N ALA A 76 -7.03 -32.38 -15.93
CA ALA A 76 -5.75 -33.06 -15.98
C ALA A 76 -5.99 -34.58 -16.01
N ASN A 77 -5.64 -35.23 -17.13
CA ASN A 77 -5.47 -36.68 -17.15
C ASN A 77 -4.12 -37.01 -16.54
N ILE A 78 -4.12 -37.46 -15.28
CA ILE A 78 -2.90 -37.86 -14.58
C ILE A 78 -2.54 -39.28 -15.03
N SER A 79 -1.76 -39.40 -16.11
CA SER A 79 -0.87 -40.55 -16.27
C SER A 79 0.35 -40.31 -15.39
N SER A 80 0.75 -41.33 -14.64
CA SER A 80 1.73 -41.33 -13.55
C SER A 80 3.17 -40.96 -13.95
N VAL A 81 3.39 -39.73 -14.39
CA VAL A 81 4.72 -39.17 -14.65
C VAL A 81 4.93 -38.00 -13.70
N ASN A 82 5.80 -38.24 -12.72
CA ASN A 82 6.54 -37.28 -11.89
C ASN A 82 5.78 -36.03 -11.42
N MET A 83 5.09 -36.18 -10.29
CA MET A 83 4.57 -35.08 -9.47
C MET A 83 5.67 -34.12 -8.95
N THR A 84 6.94 -34.41 -9.19
CA THR A 84 8.11 -33.58 -8.85
C THR A 84 8.45 -32.53 -9.90
N GLU A 85 8.14 -32.74 -11.19
CA GLU A 85 8.40 -31.76 -12.26
C GLU A 85 7.35 -30.65 -12.31
N TYR A 86 6.13 -30.93 -11.85
CA TYR A 86 5.05 -29.93 -11.86
C TYR A 86 5.20 -28.83 -10.81
N ASN A 87 6.02 -29.05 -9.79
CA ASN A 87 6.44 -27.98 -8.91
C ASN A 87 7.49 -27.09 -9.59
N SER A 88 8.41 -27.61 -10.41
CA SER A 88 9.54 -26.82 -10.94
C SER A 88 9.17 -25.87 -12.08
N GLU A 89 8.15 -26.17 -12.89
CA GLU A 89 7.75 -25.27 -14.00
C GLU A 89 6.87 -24.09 -13.56
N ILE A 90 6.28 -24.13 -12.37
CA ILE A 90 5.50 -23.02 -11.78
C ILE A 90 6.29 -22.32 -10.65
N THR A 91 7.37 -22.92 -10.14
CA THR A 91 8.34 -22.27 -9.22
C THR A 91 9.55 -21.65 -9.91
N GLY A 92 9.58 -21.63 -11.25
CA GLY A 92 10.66 -21.06 -12.08
C GLY A 92 10.79 -19.53 -12.08
N GLY A 93 10.39 -18.87 -10.98
CA GLY A 93 10.52 -17.43 -10.78
C GLY A 93 11.06 -17.13 -9.39
N GLY A 94 12.38 -17.24 -9.22
CA GLY A 94 13.13 -16.51 -8.18
C GLY A 94 12.71 -16.78 -6.74
N GLU A 95 13.02 -17.99 -6.29
CA GLU A 95 13.13 -18.35 -4.88
C GLU A 95 14.09 -17.42 -4.12
N ILE A 96 13.95 -17.44 -2.78
CA ILE A 96 14.68 -16.66 -1.77
C ILE A 96 14.00 -15.30 -1.49
N GLY A 97 12.96 -15.26 -0.64
CA GLY A 97 12.41 -13.96 -0.26
C GLY A 97 11.10 -13.84 0.51
N LEU A 98 10.26 -14.87 0.60
CA LEU A 98 8.92 -14.72 1.19
C LEU A 98 8.82 -15.39 2.57
N ALA A 99 8.05 -14.76 3.48
CA ALA A 99 7.65 -15.41 4.72
C ALA A 99 6.85 -16.69 4.42
N PRO A 100 7.03 -17.80 5.15
CA PRO A 100 6.45 -19.10 4.81
C PRO A 100 4.93 -19.11 4.58
N PHE A 101 4.17 -18.23 5.23
CA PHE A 101 2.72 -18.13 5.04
C PHE A 101 2.32 -17.28 3.80
N MET A 102 3.18 -16.38 3.30
CA MET A 102 2.98 -15.71 2.00
C MET A 102 3.32 -16.62 0.81
N LYS A 103 4.03 -17.72 1.08
CA LYS A 103 4.08 -18.86 0.15
C LYS A 103 2.75 -19.61 0.13
N SER A 104 1.95 -19.48 1.19
CA SER A 104 0.66 -20.17 1.33
C SER A 104 -0.45 -19.55 0.47
N SER A 105 -0.40 -18.24 0.20
CA SER A 105 -1.36 -17.56 -0.69
C SER A 105 -1.14 -17.86 -2.18
N THR A 106 -0.07 -18.58 -2.51
CA THR A 106 0.17 -19.23 -3.81
C THR A 106 -0.01 -20.76 -3.76
N THR A 107 0.04 -21.40 -2.58
CA THR A 107 -0.26 -22.83 -2.45
C THR A 107 -1.75 -23.09 -2.21
N THR A 108 -2.38 -23.61 -3.24
CA THR A 108 -3.66 -24.31 -3.24
C THR A 108 -3.89 -25.17 -1.99
N LYS A 109 -4.97 -24.91 -1.24
CA LYS A 109 -5.45 -25.81 -0.19
C LYS A 109 -6.00 -27.09 -0.82
N PHE A 110 -5.36 -28.22 -0.50
CA PHE A 110 -5.75 -29.55 -0.97
C PHE A 110 -6.93 -30.10 -0.16
N GLY A 111 -8.12 -30.14 -0.76
CA GLY A 111 -9.26 -30.92 -0.25
C GLY A 111 -9.39 -32.22 -1.00
N GLN A 112 -9.03 -33.36 -0.40
CA GLN A 112 -9.15 -34.67 -1.03
C GLN A 112 -10.52 -35.31 -0.72
N LYS A 113 -11.47 -35.24 -1.65
CA LYS A 113 -12.70 -36.04 -1.58
C LYS A 113 -12.46 -37.35 -2.34
N ARG A 114 -12.29 -38.46 -1.61
CA ARG A 114 -12.18 -39.80 -2.21
C ARG A 114 -13.57 -40.29 -2.60
N SER A 115 -13.91 -40.29 -3.88
CA SER A 115 -15.02 -41.08 -4.41
C SER A 115 -14.49 -42.43 -4.89
N SER A 116 -15.00 -43.51 -4.30
CA SER A 116 -14.72 -44.88 -4.73
C SER A 116 -15.63 -45.23 -5.91
N SER A 117 -15.17 -45.00 -7.14
CA SER A 117 -15.71 -45.69 -8.31
C SER A 117 -14.63 -45.80 -9.38
N THR A 118 -14.70 -46.89 -10.13
CA THR A 118 -13.63 -47.56 -10.89
C THR A 118 -13.25 -46.84 -12.19
N SER A 119 -12.96 -45.54 -12.09
CA SER A 119 -12.27 -44.73 -13.09
C SER A 119 -11.41 -43.73 -12.32
N LYS A 120 -10.08 -43.88 -12.37
CA LYS A 120 -9.13 -43.00 -11.65
C LYS A 120 -9.06 -41.61 -12.33
N GLY A 121 -10.13 -40.85 -12.24
CA GLY A 121 -10.13 -39.41 -12.43
C GLY A 121 -10.31 -38.76 -11.07
N ALA A 122 -9.27 -38.10 -10.55
CA ALA A 122 -9.45 -37.20 -9.42
C ALA A 122 -10.03 -35.89 -9.98
N GLU A 123 -11.30 -35.62 -9.70
CA GLU A 123 -11.89 -34.32 -10.01
C GLU A 123 -11.44 -33.32 -8.93
N ILE A 124 -10.43 -32.52 -9.27
CA ILE A 124 -9.94 -31.45 -8.40
C ILE A 124 -10.76 -30.21 -8.74
N SER A 125 -11.78 -29.91 -7.93
CA SER A 125 -12.47 -28.62 -7.98
C SER A 125 -11.65 -27.60 -7.18
N GLN A 126 -10.89 -26.77 -7.88
CA GLN A 126 -10.13 -25.68 -7.28
C GLN A 126 -10.90 -24.37 -7.50
N GLU A 127 -11.36 -23.75 -6.41
CA GLU A 127 -11.88 -22.39 -6.46
C GLU A 127 -10.76 -21.40 -6.12
N LYS A 128 -10.68 -20.32 -6.90
CA LYS A 128 -9.72 -19.25 -6.67
C LYS A 128 -10.14 -18.49 -5.41
N ASN A 129 -9.26 -18.42 -4.40
CA ASN A 129 -9.46 -17.46 -3.32
C ASN A 129 -9.21 -16.07 -3.90
N ASP A 130 -10.19 -15.17 -3.77
CA ASP A 130 -10.18 -13.82 -4.34
C ASP A 130 -10.41 -12.74 -3.27
N SER A 131 -10.05 -13.01 -2.00
CA SER A 131 -10.17 -12.02 -0.93
C SER A 131 -9.31 -10.79 -1.21
N ALA A 132 -9.78 -9.61 -0.76
CA ALA A 132 -9.09 -8.35 -0.97
C ALA A 132 -7.72 -8.34 -0.27
N GLU A 133 -7.60 -8.92 0.92
CA GLU A 133 -6.35 -9.04 1.66
C GLU A 133 -5.31 -9.85 0.86
N MET A 134 -5.72 -11.00 0.32
CA MET A 134 -4.82 -11.84 -0.47
C MET A 134 -4.42 -11.16 -1.78
N GLN A 135 -5.34 -10.44 -2.44
CA GLN A 135 -5.02 -9.65 -3.63
C GLN A 135 -4.06 -8.51 -3.29
N PHE A 136 -4.24 -7.88 -2.14
CA PHE A 136 -3.40 -6.79 -1.66
C PHE A 136 -1.98 -7.28 -1.34
N GLU A 137 -1.84 -8.42 -0.66
CA GLU A 137 -0.54 -9.09 -0.48
C GLU A 137 0.18 -9.34 -1.82
N LYS A 138 -0.55 -9.80 -2.83
CA LYS A 138 0.01 -10.03 -4.17
C LYS A 138 0.49 -8.74 -4.84
N ILE A 139 -0.25 -7.64 -4.68
CA ILE A 139 0.16 -6.31 -5.16
C ILE A 139 1.48 -5.90 -4.49
N ILE A 140 1.55 -5.98 -3.16
CA ILE A 140 2.75 -5.60 -2.40
C ILE A 140 3.95 -6.42 -2.84
N ASN A 141 3.78 -7.74 -3.00
CA ASN A 141 4.84 -8.63 -3.50
C ASN A 141 5.27 -8.29 -4.94
N PHE A 142 4.32 -7.93 -5.81
CA PHE A 142 4.63 -7.50 -7.16
C PHE A 142 5.50 -6.23 -7.16
N TYR A 143 5.15 -5.21 -6.37
CA TYR A 143 5.97 -4.00 -6.25
C TYR A 143 7.34 -4.29 -5.64
N ALA A 144 7.42 -5.10 -4.58
CA ALA A 144 8.69 -5.38 -3.92
C ALA A 144 9.69 -6.08 -4.85
N ASN A 145 9.21 -6.92 -5.76
CA ASN A 145 10.06 -7.67 -6.70
C ASN A 145 10.37 -6.90 -8.00
N ASN A 146 9.42 -6.13 -8.53
CA ASN A 146 9.56 -5.49 -9.86
C ASN A 146 9.80 -3.98 -9.79
N TYR A 147 9.31 -3.31 -8.75
CA TYR A 147 9.35 -1.85 -8.61
C TYR A 147 9.68 -1.42 -7.16
N PRO A 148 10.78 -1.92 -6.54
CA PRO A 148 11.10 -1.62 -5.14
C PRO A 148 11.24 -0.11 -4.87
N ASN A 149 11.83 0.62 -5.82
CA ASN A 149 11.98 2.09 -5.77
C ASN A 149 10.66 2.87 -5.91
N ARG A 150 9.52 2.17 -5.95
CA ARG A 150 8.17 2.74 -5.96
C ARG A 150 7.34 2.32 -4.75
N ILE A 151 7.97 1.81 -3.69
CA ILE A 151 7.36 1.69 -2.37
C ILE A 151 8.02 2.74 -1.47
N PHE A 152 7.20 3.65 -0.97
CA PHE A 152 7.63 4.75 -0.12
C PHE A 152 6.98 4.66 1.26
N TRP A 153 7.69 5.17 2.26
CA TRP A 153 7.14 5.49 3.58
C TRP A 153 7.22 7.00 3.77
N ALA A 154 6.11 7.61 4.13
CA ALA A 154 6.12 8.99 4.59
C ALA A 154 6.71 9.06 5.99
N LYS A 155 7.57 10.04 6.23
CA LYS A 155 8.01 10.37 7.58
C LYS A 155 6.80 10.80 8.41
N THR A 156 6.86 10.57 9.72
CA THR A 156 5.79 10.91 10.67
C THR A 156 5.41 12.39 10.63
N ASP A 157 6.35 13.29 10.33
CA ASP A 157 6.12 14.73 10.20
C ASP A 157 5.66 15.17 8.79
N LEU A 158 5.55 14.22 7.85
CA LEU A 158 5.14 14.36 6.46
C LEU A 158 6.07 15.21 5.59
N THR A 159 7.26 15.61 6.06
CA THR A 159 8.17 16.50 5.32
C THR A 159 8.84 15.83 4.13
N GLU A 160 9.10 14.54 4.24
CA GLU A 160 9.83 13.73 3.28
C GLU A 160 9.25 12.32 3.24
N VAL A 161 9.56 11.62 2.16
CA VAL A 161 9.26 10.20 2.01
C VAL A 161 10.56 9.45 1.74
N PHE A 162 10.68 8.23 2.22
CA PHE A 162 11.85 7.41 1.97
C PHE A 162 11.46 6.12 1.26
N ASN A 163 12.29 5.71 0.32
CA ASN A 163 12.08 4.46 -0.40
C ASN A 163 12.56 3.25 0.42
N THR A 164 12.42 2.07 -0.17
CA THR A 164 12.87 0.80 0.43
C THR A 164 14.38 0.74 0.73
N GLU A 165 15.19 1.53 0.02
CA GLU A 165 16.65 1.61 0.20
C GLU A 165 17.05 2.63 1.28
N GLY A 166 16.08 3.37 1.83
CA GLY A 166 16.31 4.43 2.82
C GLY A 166 16.72 5.78 2.21
N LEU A 167 16.65 5.92 0.88
CA LEU A 167 16.84 7.21 0.22
C LEU A 167 15.64 8.11 0.56
N SER A 168 15.92 9.24 1.21
CA SER A 168 14.92 10.26 1.47
C SER A 168 14.73 11.16 0.26
N LEU A 169 13.47 11.47 -0.04
CA LEU A 169 13.03 12.28 -1.17
C LEU A 169 11.98 13.28 -0.70
N SER A 170 12.04 14.48 -1.25
CA SER A 170 10.97 15.47 -1.16
C SER A 170 9.75 15.06 -2.00
N TRP A 171 8.59 15.64 -1.68
CA TRP A 171 7.37 15.45 -2.48
C TRP A 171 7.51 15.89 -3.94
N THR A 172 8.36 16.87 -4.21
CA THR A 172 8.66 17.34 -5.58
C THR A 172 9.42 16.27 -6.36
N GLU A 173 10.49 15.71 -5.78
CA GLU A 173 11.27 14.63 -6.41
C GLU A 173 10.41 13.40 -6.67
N VAL A 174 9.52 13.05 -5.74
CA VAL A 174 8.60 11.92 -5.94
C VAL A 174 7.58 12.22 -7.04
N SER A 175 7.11 13.47 -7.15
CA SER A 175 6.23 13.89 -8.24
C SER A 175 6.92 13.77 -9.61
N GLU A 176 8.21 14.05 -9.69
CA GLU A 176 9.00 13.83 -10.91
C GLU A 176 9.13 12.33 -11.24
N LEU A 177 9.35 11.48 -10.25
CA LEU A 177 9.37 10.03 -10.43
C LEU A 177 8.04 9.48 -10.98
N ILE A 178 6.91 10.08 -10.61
CA ILE A 178 5.58 9.68 -11.10
C ILE A 178 5.40 9.95 -12.60
N ASN A 179 6.14 10.91 -13.17
CA ASN A 179 6.07 11.22 -14.60
C ASN A 179 6.71 10.14 -15.49
N THR A 180 7.48 9.22 -14.90
CA THR A 180 8.10 8.12 -15.66
C THR A 180 7.12 6.95 -15.82
N PRO A 181 6.96 6.37 -17.03
CA PRO A 181 6.00 5.29 -17.28
C PRO A 181 6.24 4.04 -16.42
N ALA A 182 5.38 3.83 -15.44
CA ALA A 182 5.36 2.67 -14.54
C ALA A 182 4.05 2.68 -13.72
N PRO A 183 3.74 1.59 -12.99
CA PRO A 183 2.69 1.65 -11.97
C PRO A 183 2.92 2.80 -10.99
N ARG A 184 1.85 3.47 -10.58
CA ARG A 184 1.91 4.55 -9.58
C ARG A 184 2.56 4.04 -8.29
N PRO A 185 3.39 4.84 -7.60
CA PRO A 185 4.02 4.37 -6.38
C PRO A 185 3.02 3.99 -5.30
N LEU A 186 3.37 2.97 -4.51
CA LEU A 186 2.75 2.70 -3.23
C LEU A 186 3.40 3.58 -2.17
N ILE A 187 2.57 4.15 -1.30
CA ILE A 187 3.05 4.95 -0.18
C ILE A 187 2.36 4.51 1.11
N ILE A 188 3.15 4.44 2.17
CA ILE A 188 2.75 4.03 3.51
C ILE A 188 2.92 5.22 4.46
N PHE A 189 1.87 5.54 5.20
CA PHE A 189 1.90 6.53 6.27
C PHE A 189 1.77 5.82 7.61
N GLU A 190 2.76 5.99 8.48
CA GLU A 190 2.66 5.61 9.89
C GLU A 190 2.13 6.81 10.67
N VAL A 191 0.81 6.92 10.73
CA VAL A 191 0.10 8.07 11.32
C VAL A 191 0.13 7.94 12.85
N PRO A 192 0.77 8.87 13.59
CA PRO A 192 0.95 8.75 15.03
C PRO A 192 -0.33 9.09 15.81
N ILE A 193 -0.34 8.74 17.10
CA ILE A 193 -1.37 9.21 18.05
C ILE A 193 -1.39 10.74 18.06
N GLY A 194 -2.59 11.32 18.13
CA GLY A 194 -2.82 12.76 18.13
C GLY A 194 -2.86 13.38 16.73
N SER A 195 -2.79 12.57 15.67
CA SER A 195 -2.85 13.06 14.29
C SER A 195 -4.13 13.83 13.97
N LYS A 196 -3.99 14.79 13.06
CA LYS A 196 -5.03 15.74 12.67
C LYS A 196 -5.58 15.33 11.31
N ILE A 197 -6.69 14.60 11.33
CA ILE A 197 -7.37 14.08 10.15
C ILE A 197 -8.66 14.89 9.97
N VAL A 198 -8.64 15.86 9.07
CA VAL A 198 -9.76 16.79 8.83
C VAL A 198 -10.65 16.24 7.71
N PRO A 199 -11.94 15.96 7.95
CA PRO A 199 -12.85 15.58 6.88
C PRO A 199 -13.17 16.77 5.99
N MET A 200 -13.09 16.56 4.67
CA MET A 200 -13.27 17.62 3.69
C MET A 200 -14.63 17.55 3.02
N ALA A 201 -14.83 16.58 2.13
CA ALA A 201 -16.05 16.41 1.38
C ALA A 201 -16.34 14.92 1.19
N ALA A 202 -17.60 14.57 0.95
CA ALA A 202 -18.01 13.23 0.63
C ALA A 202 -19.14 13.24 -0.41
N GLU A 203 -19.28 12.16 -1.16
CA GLU A 203 -20.46 11.88 -1.96
C GLU A 203 -21.14 10.63 -1.41
N THR A 204 -22.47 10.65 -1.33
CA THR A 204 -23.27 9.48 -0.95
C THR A 204 -23.66 8.65 -2.18
N GLU A 205 -24.08 7.40 -1.98
CA GLU A 205 -24.45 6.48 -3.08
C GLU A 205 -25.56 7.01 -4.01
N ASP A 206 -26.38 7.95 -3.53
CA ASP A 206 -27.42 8.65 -4.30
C ASP A 206 -26.88 9.83 -5.13
N GLY A 207 -25.57 10.06 -5.13
CA GLY A 207 -24.89 11.12 -5.91
C GLY A 207 -24.90 12.50 -5.24
N LYS A 208 -25.30 12.60 -3.96
CA LYS A 208 -25.32 13.88 -3.24
C LYS A 208 -23.92 14.21 -2.71
N LEU A 209 -23.39 15.36 -3.14
CA LEU A 209 -22.15 15.94 -2.62
C LEU A 209 -22.41 16.66 -1.29
N ILE A 210 -21.55 16.42 -0.30
CA ILE A 210 -21.62 16.97 1.05
C ILE A 210 -20.27 17.59 1.43
N GLU A 211 -20.28 18.89 1.71
CA GLU A 211 -19.10 19.63 2.17
C GLU A 211 -18.95 19.55 3.70
N ILE A 212 -18.38 18.45 4.17
CA ILE A 212 -18.22 18.16 5.62
C ILE A 212 -17.39 19.23 6.33
N TYR A 213 -16.39 19.80 5.67
CA TYR A 213 -15.52 20.83 6.24
C TYR A 213 -16.31 22.07 6.70
N LYS A 214 -17.44 22.39 6.06
CA LYS A 214 -18.29 23.53 6.45
C LYS A 214 -18.89 23.30 7.82
N ASP A 215 -19.45 22.11 8.05
CA ASP A 215 -20.00 21.75 9.36
C ASP A 215 -18.89 21.70 10.42
N PHE A 216 -17.73 21.13 10.08
CA PHE A 216 -16.57 21.11 10.96
C PHE A 216 -16.16 22.53 11.39
N ILE A 217 -15.89 23.43 10.44
CA ILE A 217 -15.49 24.81 10.73
C ILE A 217 -16.57 25.52 11.57
N ASN A 218 -17.85 25.37 11.24
CA ASN A 218 -18.93 26.04 11.96
C ASN A 218 -19.04 25.61 13.44
N ASN A 219 -18.74 24.35 13.74
CA ASN A 219 -18.85 23.79 15.09
C ASN A 219 -17.53 23.86 15.88
N THR A 220 -16.39 24.14 15.24
CA THR A 220 -15.09 24.32 15.90
C THR A 220 -15.06 25.60 16.73
N LYS A 221 -14.45 25.54 17.92
CA LYS A 221 -14.24 26.74 18.74
C LYS A 221 -13.33 27.73 18.02
N ASN A 222 -13.83 28.95 17.79
CA ASN A 222 -13.20 29.97 16.93
C ASN A 222 -13.19 29.64 15.43
N GLY A 223 -14.09 28.78 14.94
CA GLY A 223 -14.22 28.48 13.51
C GLY A 223 -14.33 29.70 12.60
N LYS A 224 -14.98 30.78 13.07
CA LYS A 224 -15.06 32.07 12.37
C LYS A 224 -13.69 32.75 12.12
N LYS A 225 -12.63 32.31 12.80
CA LYS A 225 -11.25 32.79 12.60
C LYS A 225 -10.49 31.96 11.56
N ILE A 226 -11.08 30.87 11.06
CA ILE A 226 -10.52 30.09 9.96
C ILE A 226 -10.83 30.87 8.67
N PRO A 227 -9.81 31.28 7.89
CA PRO A 227 -10.04 32.06 6.68
C PRO A 227 -10.74 31.21 5.62
N GLN A 228 -11.21 31.85 4.55
CA GLN A 228 -11.68 31.11 3.37
C GLN A 228 -10.49 30.47 2.65
N TYR A 229 -10.70 29.29 2.07
CA TYR A 229 -9.68 28.64 1.24
C TYR A 229 -9.36 29.47 -0.01
N SER A 230 -8.08 29.48 -0.38
CA SER A 230 -7.55 30.11 -1.59
C SER A 230 -6.49 29.21 -2.19
N SER A 231 -6.42 29.15 -3.52
CA SER A 231 -5.40 28.40 -4.25
C SER A 231 -4.03 29.10 -4.26
N ILE A 232 -3.95 30.35 -3.79
CA ILE A 232 -2.68 31.07 -3.65
C ILE A 232 -1.85 30.40 -2.54
N PRO A 233 -0.61 29.91 -2.81
CA PRO A 233 0.14 29.06 -1.87
C PRO A 233 0.26 29.62 -0.45
N ALA A 234 0.59 30.92 -0.32
CA ALA A 234 0.71 31.56 0.99
C ALA A 234 -0.63 31.60 1.76
N GLN A 235 -1.74 31.84 1.07
CA GLN A 235 -3.07 31.87 1.69
C GLN A 235 -3.57 30.46 2.01
N ALA A 236 -3.27 29.48 1.15
CA ALA A 236 -3.53 28.06 1.41
C ALA A 236 -2.82 27.60 2.69
N GLN A 237 -1.55 27.96 2.88
CA GLN A 237 -0.79 27.65 4.09
C GLN A 237 -1.43 28.24 5.36
N ILE A 238 -1.93 29.48 5.30
CA ILE A 238 -2.66 30.10 6.42
C ILE A 238 -3.97 29.34 6.71
N TYR A 239 -4.71 28.96 5.67
CA TYR A 239 -5.94 28.18 5.80
C TYR A 239 -5.68 26.83 6.47
N TRP A 240 -4.75 26.03 5.93
CA TRP A 240 -4.40 24.73 6.48
C TRP A 240 -3.84 24.84 7.90
N GLY A 241 -2.99 25.84 8.16
CA GLY A 241 -2.45 26.12 9.49
C GLY A 241 -3.52 26.52 10.49
N SER A 242 -4.60 27.17 10.05
CA SER A 242 -5.73 27.52 10.92
C SER A 242 -6.61 26.30 11.23
N LEU A 243 -6.85 25.43 10.24
CA LEU A 243 -7.55 24.15 10.47
C LEU A 243 -6.76 23.24 11.43
N GLU A 244 -5.46 23.12 11.22
CA GLU A 244 -4.54 22.35 12.07
C GLU A 244 -4.56 22.85 13.51
N LYS A 245 -4.47 24.17 13.70
CA LYS A 245 -4.44 24.80 15.03
C LYS A 245 -5.73 24.61 15.83
N HIS A 246 -6.88 24.63 15.14
CA HIS A 246 -8.19 24.52 15.77
C HIS A 246 -8.80 23.12 15.63
N PHE A 247 -7.99 22.11 15.29
CA PHE A 247 -8.48 20.75 15.12
C PHE A 247 -8.98 20.16 16.44
N GLU A 248 -10.23 19.71 16.43
CA GLU A 248 -10.86 18.96 17.52
C GLU A 248 -11.44 17.66 16.94
N SER A 249 -10.89 16.51 17.35
CA SER A 249 -11.28 15.21 16.81
C SER A 249 -12.76 14.89 17.05
N SER A 250 -13.31 15.30 18.19
CA SER A 250 -14.75 15.17 18.51
C SER A 250 -15.64 15.94 17.54
N VAL A 251 -15.26 17.17 17.17
CA VAL A 251 -16.00 18.00 16.22
C VAL A 251 -15.90 17.41 14.81
N ALA A 252 -14.70 16.99 14.41
CA ALA A 252 -14.48 16.34 13.12
C ALA A 252 -15.32 15.05 12.97
N MET A 253 -15.33 14.21 13.99
CA MET A 253 -16.17 13.00 14.04
C MET A 253 -17.66 13.34 13.91
N LYS A 254 -18.15 14.30 14.70
CA LYS A 254 -19.57 14.72 14.66
C LYS A 254 -19.97 15.29 13.31
N SER A 255 -19.05 15.97 12.63
CA SER A 255 -19.30 16.52 11.29
C SER A 255 -19.53 15.41 10.25
N VAL A 256 -18.78 14.30 10.36
CA VAL A 256 -19.02 13.09 9.54
C VAL A 256 -20.36 12.44 9.89
N GLU A 257 -20.69 12.32 11.18
CA GLU A 257 -21.99 11.76 11.61
C GLU A 257 -23.16 12.59 11.06
N ASN A 258 -23.07 13.92 11.16
CA ASN A 258 -24.06 14.86 10.64
C ASN A 258 -24.22 14.74 9.12
N ALA A 259 -23.13 14.50 8.39
CA ALA A 259 -23.17 14.32 6.94
C ALA A 259 -24.00 13.10 6.53
N THR A 260 -24.10 12.08 7.38
CA THR A 260 -24.85 10.84 7.08
C THR A 260 -26.03 10.58 8.00
N LYS A 261 -26.49 11.60 8.73
CA LYS A 261 -27.61 11.48 9.68
C LYS A 261 -28.90 10.99 9.04
N ASP A 262 -29.09 11.25 7.74
CA ASP A 262 -30.28 10.87 6.98
C ASP A 262 -30.20 9.42 6.44
N GLY A 263 -29.20 8.64 6.86
CA GLY A 263 -29.07 7.21 6.54
C GLY A 263 -28.32 6.88 5.25
N GLY A 264 -27.77 7.89 4.56
CA GLY A 264 -26.98 7.70 3.33
C GLY A 264 -25.62 7.02 3.58
N ARG A 265 -25.27 6.05 2.74
CA ARG A 265 -23.91 5.48 2.70
C ARG A 265 -23.00 6.37 1.89
N ILE A 266 -21.77 6.55 2.38
CA ILE A 266 -20.74 7.28 1.65
C ILE A 266 -20.18 6.40 0.52
N ASP A 267 -20.19 6.92 -0.71
CA ASP A 267 -19.51 6.34 -1.87
C ASP A 267 -18.00 6.64 -1.82
N TRP A 268 -17.65 7.90 -1.53
CA TRP A 268 -16.28 8.34 -1.27
C TRP A 268 -16.23 9.53 -0.30
N ILE A 269 -15.11 9.69 0.39
CA ILE A 269 -14.81 10.80 1.29
C ILE A 269 -13.34 11.19 1.22
N ASP A 270 -13.11 12.48 1.23
CA ASP A 270 -11.80 13.11 1.23
C ASP A 270 -11.44 13.61 2.63
N TYR A 271 -10.18 13.39 3.02
CA TYR A 271 -9.60 13.94 4.23
C TYR A 271 -8.31 14.72 3.93
N ARG A 272 -7.92 15.54 4.91
CA ARG A 272 -6.58 16.09 5.00
C ARG A 272 -5.90 15.57 6.25
N LEU A 273 -4.79 14.85 6.07
CA LEU A 273 -3.84 14.56 7.14
C LEU A 273 -2.87 15.73 7.21
N ILE A 274 -2.95 16.51 8.29
CA ILE A 274 -2.20 17.76 8.41
C ILE A 274 -1.08 17.62 9.44
N SER A 275 0.14 17.95 9.01
CA SER A 275 1.31 18.10 9.87
C SER A 275 1.85 19.53 9.83
N ARG A 276 2.48 19.95 10.93
CA ARG A 276 3.18 21.25 11.05
C ARG A 276 4.63 20.99 11.46
N VAL A 277 5.56 21.53 10.68
CA VAL A 277 6.98 21.56 11.02
C VAL A 277 7.49 22.98 10.91
N GLY A 278 7.80 23.60 12.05
CA GLY A 278 8.10 25.02 12.12
C GLY A 278 6.93 25.86 11.58
N ASN A 279 7.19 26.63 10.51
CA ASN A 279 6.20 27.47 9.83
C ASN A 279 5.54 26.79 8.62
N GLN A 280 5.95 25.58 8.26
CA GLN A 280 5.43 24.84 7.12
C GLN A 280 4.24 23.97 7.54
N ILE A 281 3.15 24.03 6.78
CA ILE A 281 1.99 23.16 6.91
C ILE A 281 1.94 22.21 5.73
N ILE A 282 1.80 20.91 6.01
CA ILE A 282 1.79 19.85 5.00
C ILE A 282 0.43 19.15 5.06
N PRO A 283 -0.49 19.44 4.12
CA PRO A 283 -1.87 18.96 4.12
C PRO A 283 -2.08 17.81 3.11
N ILE A 284 -1.66 16.59 3.46
CA ILE A 284 -1.79 15.41 2.59
C ILE A 284 -3.26 15.09 2.33
N HIS A 285 -3.64 14.97 1.06
CA HIS A 285 -4.98 14.53 0.66
C HIS A 285 -5.11 13.02 0.77
N LEU A 286 -6.17 12.55 1.40
CA LEU A 286 -6.51 11.14 1.48
C LEU A 286 -7.90 10.93 0.87
N HIS A 287 -7.97 10.24 -0.26
CA HIS A 287 -9.21 9.85 -0.91
C HIS A 287 -9.57 8.41 -0.56
N LEU A 288 -10.68 8.21 0.16
CA LEU A 288 -11.22 6.89 0.50
C LEU A 288 -12.50 6.66 -0.29
N ALA A 289 -12.58 5.55 -1.01
CA ALA A 289 -13.72 5.24 -1.88
C ALA A 289 -14.27 3.83 -1.61
N PRO A 290 -14.94 3.58 -0.45
CA PRO A 290 -15.52 2.28 -0.15
C PRO A 290 -16.59 1.81 -1.16
N LYS A 291 -17.11 2.73 -2.00
CA LYS A 291 -18.15 2.46 -3.00
C LYS A 291 -19.34 1.71 -2.43
N GLY A 292 -19.82 2.17 -1.27
CA GLY A 292 -20.97 1.58 -0.58
C GLY A 292 -20.71 0.33 0.27
N GLY A 293 -19.49 -0.24 0.17
CA GLY A 293 -19.13 -1.52 0.79
C GLY A 293 -18.97 -1.45 2.31
N TYR A 294 -18.84 -0.25 2.88
CA TYR A 294 -18.66 -0.04 4.31
C TYR A 294 -19.80 0.78 4.90
N SER A 295 -20.16 0.48 6.15
CA SER A 295 -20.99 1.39 6.92
C SER A 295 -20.24 2.70 7.14
N THR A 296 -20.90 3.85 6.97
CA THR A 296 -20.26 5.16 7.13
C THR A 296 -19.57 5.31 8.49
N GLY A 297 -20.22 4.86 9.56
CA GLY A 297 -19.66 4.89 10.91
C GLY A 297 -18.44 3.98 11.07
N THR A 298 -18.34 2.90 10.31
CA THR A 298 -17.22 1.95 10.40
C THR A 298 -15.95 2.52 9.79
N PHE A 299 -16.01 3.15 8.62
CA PHE A 299 -14.79 3.61 7.95
C PHE A 299 -14.56 5.12 8.11
N ALA A 300 -15.57 5.97 7.90
CA ALA A 300 -15.36 7.41 7.84
C ALA A 300 -15.14 8.02 9.24
N TYR A 301 -15.96 7.60 10.20
CA TYR A 301 -15.82 8.01 11.60
C TYR A 301 -14.59 7.37 12.27
N GLN A 302 -14.39 6.06 12.10
CA GLN A 302 -13.26 5.38 12.77
C GLN A 302 -11.91 5.81 12.21
N THR A 303 -11.81 6.22 10.95
CA THR A 303 -10.55 6.78 10.41
C THR A 303 -10.09 7.97 11.25
N ILE A 304 -10.99 8.91 11.57
CA ILE A 304 -10.67 10.04 12.46
C ILE A 304 -10.43 9.55 13.89
N ARG A 305 -11.35 8.77 14.45
CA ARG A 305 -11.30 8.35 15.87
C ARG A 305 -10.05 7.54 16.18
N ARG A 306 -9.82 6.47 15.42
CA ARG A 306 -8.70 5.55 15.61
C ARG A 306 -7.39 6.21 15.22
N GLY A 307 -7.35 6.93 14.10
CA GLY A 307 -6.17 7.69 13.70
C GLY A 307 -5.72 8.70 14.76
N HIS A 308 -6.66 9.41 15.39
CA HIS A 308 -6.34 10.35 16.45
C HIS A 308 -5.99 9.65 17.78
N LYS A 309 -6.73 8.62 18.19
CA LYS A 309 -6.59 8.02 19.53
C LYS A 309 -5.48 6.96 19.63
N HIS A 310 -5.31 6.16 18.59
CA HIS A 310 -4.44 4.98 18.57
C HIS A 310 -3.32 5.09 17.54
N GLY A 311 -3.46 5.99 16.55
CA GLY A 311 -2.63 5.96 15.35
C GLY A 311 -3.09 4.87 14.39
N ILE A 312 -2.74 5.02 13.12
CA ILE A 312 -3.11 4.09 12.05
C ILE A 312 -1.98 3.99 11.03
N LYS A 313 -1.92 2.89 10.30
CA LYS A 313 -1.12 2.77 9.08
C LYS A 313 -2.04 2.94 7.89
N ILE A 314 -1.71 3.88 7.01
CA ILE A 314 -2.45 4.11 5.76
C ILE A 314 -1.57 3.67 4.61
N ILE A 315 -2.12 2.87 3.70
CA ILE A 315 -1.43 2.49 2.47
C ILE A 315 -2.29 2.83 1.26
N GLY A 316 -1.66 3.41 0.25
CA GLY A 316 -2.36 3.85 -0.95
C GLY A 316 -1.45 4.02 -2.16
N THR A 317 -2.05 4.34 -3.30
CA THR A 317 -1.30 4.76 -4.48
C THR A 317 -1.12 6.26 -4.48
N LEU A 318 0.11 6.72 -4.65
CA LEU A 318 0.45 8.13 -4.76
C LEU A 318 0.11 8.67 -6.17
N LYS A 319 -0.66 9.75 -6.22
CA LYS A 319 -0.87 10.56 -7.43
C LYS A 319 0.17 11.67 -7.50
N GLN A 320 0.16 12.46 -8.56
CA GLN A 320 1.01 13.64 -8.64
C GLN A 320 0.70 14.61 -7.50
N GLY A 321 1.74 15.10 -6.81
CA GLY A 321 1.61 15.93 -5.61
C GLY A 321 1.27 15.11 -4.35
N GLU A 322 0.66 15.79 -3.37
CA GLU A 322 0.36 15.25 -2.04
C GLU A 322 -1.03 14.56 -2.01
N ASP A 323 -1.36 13.77 -3.04
CA ASP A 323 -2.69 13.14 -3.21
C ASP A 323 -2.65 11.62 -3.27
N ILE A 324 -3.39 10.98 -2.37
CA ILE A 324 -3.37 9.53 -2.14
C ILE A 324 -4.74 8.94 -2.43
N ASN A 325 -4.79 7.92 -3.29
CA ASN A 325 -5.91 6.98 -3.26
C ASN A 325 -5.63 5.92 -2.20
N VAL A 326 -6.41 5.92 -1.12
CA VAL A 326 -6.22 4.98 -0.01
C VAL A 326 -6.75 3.61 -0.43
N LEU A 327 -5.89 2.59 -0.32
CA LEU A 327 -6.22 1.20 -0.60
C LEU A 327 -6.58 0.45 0.67
N ALA A 328 -5.87 0.69 1.77
CA ALA A 328 -6.17 0.08 3.06
C ALA A 328 -5.71 0.93 4.25
N ILE A 329 -6.35 0.72 5.40
CA ILE A 329 -6.01 1.32 6.68
C ILE A 329 -5.96 0.22 7.74
N TYR A 330 -4.91 0.25 8.58
CA TYR A 330 -4.69 -0.67 9.68
C TYR A 330 -4.56 0.11 10.99
N GLU A 331 -4.99 -0.48 12.11
CA GLU A 331 -4.71 0.08 13.44
C GLU A 331 -3.23 -0.15 13.80
N ASN A 332 -2.64 0.76 14.58
CA ASN A 332 -1.21 0.69 14.89
C ASN A 332 -0.83 -0.36 15.94
#